data_AF-A0A9P0DCR4-F1
#
_entry.id   AF-A0A9P0DCR4-F1
#
_cell.length_a   1.000
_cell.length_b   1.000
_cell.length_c   1.000
_cell.angle_alpha   90.00
_cell.angle_beta   90.00
_cell.angle_gamma   90.00
#
_symmetry.space_group_name_H-M   'P 1'
#
loop_
_entity.id
_entity.type
_entity.pdbx_description
1 polymer ?
#
loop_
_entity_poly.entity_id
_entity_poly.type
_entity_poly.pdbx_seq_one_letter_code
_entity_poly.pdbx_strand_id
1 'polypeptide(L)'
;MSSLDVHNDLSLYVTPEKFYLEPRNSDELLIIDRPSEQINLQKNSGQIPAASSRRDFCGLLGTIHLLGGPYLVIVLQRDLVGYIAGHTVWRLVKAELVPYSRSTLHLNADRERDNNLYVSMIEQMLTTPFHYFCYDYDITHSIQRLHDISPDFWQQSLCERADQRFVWNKHLLQPFKNEGIKRFGLPILHGFISINQCVINGHSLSWTIISRRSVYRAGTRLFRRGIDRDGNVANFVESEQIVEFQGDRASFVQIRGSIPLFWHQNPDLRYKPPPTLLDMDPQEQQAACLKHIEEVATLYGKQVLVNLIDQKGAEGNMEKAFRNAMNTLNYQSVRYEPFDFHAECRKMRWDRLSILIDRLALDQDEMGYFLLLRDGSLSSLQDGVFRTNCIDCLDRTNVVQSMLAHRNLETVLKKLNILQPNQGLEHQYSFEMLFKNVWADNADYISIQYSGTGALKTDFTRTGKRSKAGLMRDGMNSLTRYYKNNLTDGFRQDSIDLFLGNGKIVSPLTVEKGWRYMTFPSVLLMAVAMFVASAVFPSEYSTESLLYLLFWGSMVFATGHYILKYGVEFVDKPRLVQF
;
A
#
# COMPACT_ATOMS: atom_id res chain seq x y z
N MET A 1 0.33 -34.90 14.13
CA MET A 1 0.99 -33.93 13.22
C MET A 1 1.16 -32.64 14.01
N SER A 2 2.39 -32.21 14.31
CA SER A 2 2.61 -30.87 14.84
C SER A 2 2.15 -29.88 13.78
N SER A 3 1.22 -28.98 14.09
CA SER A 3 0.78 -28.02 13.09
C SER A 3 1.95 -27.14 12.65
N LEU A 4 2.13 -26.97 11.34
CA LEU A 4 3.18 -26.13 10.74
C LEU A 4 2.86 -24.63 10.85
N ASP A 5 1.82 -24.31 11.63
CA ASP A 5 1.33 -22.97 11.89
C ASP A 5 2.40 -22.14 12.61
N VAL A 6 2.27 -20.84 12.43
CA VAL A 6 3.07 -19.85 13.15
C VAL A 6 2.64 -19.88 14.62
N HIS A 7 3.62 -19.89 15.51
CA HIS A 7 3.40 -19.78 16.94
C HIS A 7 2.67 -18.47 17.27
N ASN A 8 1.63 -18.57 18.08
CA ASN A 8 0.92 -17.44 18.64
C ASN A 8 1.24 -17.30 20.14
N ASP A 9 1.02 -16.09 20.65
CA ASP A 9 1.10 -15.76 22.08
C ASP A 9 2.36 -16.32 22.76
N LEU A 10 3.46 -15.61 22.57
CA LEU A 10 4.79 -16.00 23.04
C LEU A 10 5.21 -15.16 24.25
N SER A 11 6.16 -15.69 25.02
CA SER A 11 6.85 -14.99 26.11
C SER A 11 8.31 -14.76 25.71
N LEU A 12 8.74 -13.51 25.73
CA LEU A 12 10.13 -13.08 25.53
C LEU A 12 10.78 -12.88 26.90
N TYR A 13 11.84 -13.62 27.16
CA TYR A 13 12.71 -13.42 28.32
C TYR A 13 14.02 -12.81 27.86
N VAL A 14 14.34 -11.65 28.41
CA VAL A 14 15.54 -10.89 28.06
C VAL A 14 16.59 -11.01 29.17
N THR A 15 17.79 -11.43 28.78
CA THR A 15 18.99 -11.46 29.62
C THR A 15 20.09 -10.61 28.97
N PRO A 16 21.19 -10.29 29.68
CA PRO A 16 22.39 -9.66 29.09
C PRO A 16 22.82 -10.25 27.74
N GLU A 17 22.92 -11.57 27.69
CA GLU A 17 23.57 -12.27 26.58
C GLU A 17 22.58 -12.93 25.62
N LYS A 18 21.35 -13.19 26.05
CA LYS A 18 20.40 -14.02 25.29
C LYS A 18 18.97 -13.51 25.35
N PHE A 19 18.26 -13.69 24.24
CA PHE A 19 16.80 -13.70 24.20
C PHE A 19 16.31 -15.14 24.21
N TYR A 20 15.27 -15.41 24.98
CA TYR A 20 14.55 -16.68 24.98
C TYR A 20 13.11 -16.41 24.59
N LEU A 21 12.64 -17.03 23.51
CA LEU A 21 11.27 -16.91 23.03
C LEU A 21 10.58 -18.26 23.23
N GLU A 22 9.54 -18.25 24.05
CA GLU A 22 8.77 -19.43 24.45
C GLU A 22 7.31 -19.27 23.98
N PRO A 23 6.83 -20.08 23.03
CA PRO A 23 5.41 -20.14 22.69
C PRO A 23 4.61 -20.71 23.87
N ARG A 24 3.43 -20.15 24.18
CA ARG A 24 2.61 -20.66 25.29
C ARG A 24 2.05 -22.06 25.07
N ASN A 25 1.93 -22.49 23.82
CA ASN A 25 1.30 -23.75 23.41
C ASN A 25 2.31 -24.82 22.97
N SER A 26 3.62 -24.61 23.22
CA SER A 26 4.68 -25.51 22.76
C SER A 26 5.83 -25.55 23.77
N ASP A 27 6.48 -26.71 23.90
CA ASP A 27 7.71 -26.86 24.71
C ASP A 27 8.97 -26.41 23.93
N GLU A 28 8.80 -25.82 22.76
CA GLU A 28 9.90 -25.26 21.96
C GLU A 28 10.42 -23.96 22.57
N LEU A 29 11.74 -23.79 22.58
CA LEU A 29 12.42 -22.60 23.08
C LEU A 29 13.41 -22.11 22.03
N LEU A 30 13.15 -20.91 21.49
CA LEU A 30 14.07 -20.26 20.57
C LEU A 30 15.02 -19.36 21.37
N ILE A 31 16.31 -19.66 21.29
CA ILE A 31 17.37 -18.94 21.99
C ILE A 31 18.16 -18.15 20.96
N ILE A 32 18.17 -16.83 21.11
CA ILE A 32 18.96 -15.93 20.27
C ILE A 32 20.10 -15.38 21.13
N ASP A 33 21.32 -15.67 20.72
CA ASP A 33 22.52 -15.11 21.32
C ASP A 33 22.69 -13.65 20.84
N ARG A 34 22.74 -12.69 21.77
CA ARG A 34 22.71 -11.26 21.45
C ARG A 34 24.01 -10.77 20.82
N PRO A 35 25.21 -11.18 21.29
CA PRO A 35 26.47 -10.80 20.65
C PRO A 35 26.75 -11.50 19.31
N SER A 36 26.46 -12.80 19.20
CA SER A 36 26.80 -13.60 18.00
C SER A 36 25.66 -13.70 16.98
N GLU A 37 24.45 -13.26 17.35
CA GLU A 37 23.23 -13.34 16.56
C GLU A 37 22.79 -14.79 16.22
N GLN A 38 23.43 -15.78 16.82
CA GLN A 38 23.12 -17.18 16.57
C GLN A 38 21.76 -17.55 17.15
N ILE A 39 20.94 -18.19 16.31
CA ILE A 39 19.60 -18.64 16.66
C ILE A 39 19.63 -20.16 16.83
N ASN A 40 19.28 -20.64 18.03
CA ASN A 40 19.25 -22.05 18.38
C ASN A 40 17.85 -22.44 18.85
N LEU A 41 17.34 -23.56 18.35
CA LEU A 41 16.07 -24.14 18.80
C LEU A 41 16.35 -25.31 19.75
N GLN A 42 15.76 -25.26 20.95
CA GLN A 42 15.89 -26.31 21.97
C GLN A 42 14.53 -26.60 22.60
N LYS A 43 14.40 -27.71 23.34
CA LYS A 43 13.22 -27.92 24.19
C LYS A 43 13.40 -27.18 25.50
N ASN A 44 12.35 -26.57 26.02
CA ASN A 44 12.38 -25.92 27.32
C ASN A 44 12.54 -26.98 28.43
N SER A 45 13.72 -26.99 29.06
CA SER A 45 14.02 -27.85 30.21
C SER A 45 14.37 -27.05 31.47
N GLY A 46 13.85 -25.82 31.59
CA GLY A 46 14.19 -24.90 32.68
C GLY A 46 15.48 -24.11 32.44
N GLN A 47 15.84 -23.88 31.17
CA GLN A 47 17.07 -23.18 30.77
C GLN A 47 16.99 -21.65 30.94
N ILE A 48 15.80 -21.13 31.26
CA ILE A 48 15.51 -19.69 31.34
C ILE A 48 15.96 -19.16 32.72
N PRO A 49 16.86 -18.16 32.76
CA PRO A 49 17.33 -17.61 34.04
C PRO A 49 16.22 -16.87 34.81
N ALA A 50 16.17 -17.06 36.14
CA ALA A 50 15.17 -16.41 37.00
C ALA A 50 15.27 -14.87 37.04
N ALA A 51 16.45 -14.31 36.77
CA ALA A 51 16.68 -12.87 36.72
C ALA A 51 16.28 -12.22 35.38
N SER A 52 15.68 -12.98 34.46
CA SER A 52 15.27 -12.46 33.15
C SER A 52 14.03 -11.57 33.25
N SER A 53 14.01 -10.49 32.46
CA SER A 53 12.78 -9.70 32.32
C SER A 53 11.86 -10.39 31.32
N ARG A 54 10.65 -10.73 31.74
CA ARG A 54 9.63 -11.34 30.89
C ARG A 54 8.73 -10.28 30.24
N ARG A 55 8.39 -10.47 28.97
CA ARG A 55 7.36 -9.73 28.25
C ARG A 55 6.56 -10.67 27.37
N ASP A 56 5.25 -10.49 27.33
CA ASP A 56 4.40 -11.30 26.45
C ASP A 56 4.12 -10.54 25.15
N PHE A 57 4.04 -11.27 24.03
CA PHE A 57 3.87 -10.70 22.70
C PHE A 57 3.11 -11.67 21.79
N CYS A 58 2.43 -11.15 20.77
CA CYS A 58 1.53 -11.92 19.90
C CYS A 58 2.23 -12.62 18.74
N GLY A 59 3.40 -12.14 18.31
CA GLY A 59 4.13 -12.72 17.18
C GLY A 59 5.43 -11.97 16.86
N LEU A 60 6.35 -12.63 16.16
CA LEU A 60 7.66 -12.11 15.81
C LEU A 60 7.71 -11.71 14.33
N LEU A 61 7.96 -10.43 14.05
CA LEU A 61 8.08 -9.93 12.67
C LEU A 61 9.46 -10.17 12.06
N GLY A 62 10.46 -10.45 12.89
CA GLY A 62 11.83 -10.79 12.49
C GLY A 62 12.86 -9.88 13.15
N THR A 63 14.00 -9.70 12.46
CA THR A 63 15.13 -8.89 12.94
C THR A 63 15.52 -7.89 11.86
N ILE A 64 15.90 -6.68 12.28
CA ILE A 64 16.46 -5.65 11.39
C ILE A 64 17.79 -5.13 11.92
N HIS A 65 18.78 -5.03 11.05
CA HIS A 65 20.10 -4.49 11.37
C HIS A 65 20.13 -3.00 11.11
N LEU A 66 20.45 -2.20 12.13
CA LEU A 66 20.66 -0.75 12.01
C LEU A 66 22.11 -0.39 12.40
N LEU A 67 22.46 0.90 12.38
CA LEU A 67 23.81 1.36 12.73
C LEU A 67 24.26 0.92 14.13
N GLY A 68 23.35 0.91 15.11
CA GLY A 68 23.63 0.50 16.49
C GLY A 68 23.58 -1.00 16.74
N GLY A 69 23.41 -1.82 15.70
CA GLY A 69 23.29 -3.27 15.79
C GLY A 69 21.88 -3.79 15.44
N PRO A 70 21.64 -5.09 15.64
CA PRO A 70 20.35 -5.71 15.33
C PRO A 70 19.26 -5.36 16.36
N TYR A 71 18.03 -5.31 15.88
CA TYR A 71 16.81 -5.10 16.66
C TYR A 71 15.82 -6.23 16.35
N LEU A 72 15.30 -6.86 17.39
CA LEU A 72 14.21 -7.84 17.30
C LEU A 72 12.89 -7.09 17.20
N VAL A 73 12.05 -7.42 16.22
CA VAL A 73 10.77 -6.72 15.99
C VAL A 73 9.61 -7.61 16.40
N ILE A 74 8.89 -7.24 17.46
CA ILE A 74 7.82 -8.04 18.05
C ILE A 74 6.47 -7.32 18.01
N VAL A 75 5.38 -8.07 17.84
CA VAL A 75 4.00 -7.57 17.91
C VAL A 75 3.49 -7.68 19.33
N LEU A 76 3.16 -6.57 19.97
CA LEU A 76 2.65 -6.55 21.35
C LEU A 76 1.12 -6.69 21.41
N GLN A 77 0.42 -6.12 20.44
CA GLN A 77 -1.04 -6.05 20.44
C GLN A 77 -1.60 -6.28 19.04
N ARG A 78 -2.74 -6.99 18.99
CA ARG A 78 -3.50 -7.32 17.78
C ARG A 78 -4.99 -7.20 18.06
N ASP A 79 -5.76 -6.84 17.03
CA ASP A 79 -7.22 -6.83 17.06
C ASP A 79 -7.78 -7.92 16.15
N LEU A 80 -8.87 -8.57 16.58
CA LEU A 80 -9.63 -9.49 15.74
C LEU A 80 -10.38 -8.71 14.65
N VAL A 81 -10.18 -9.08 13.39
CA VAL A 81 -10.90 -8.49 12.24
C VAL A 81 -12.13 -9.33 11.89
N GLY A 82 -11.98 -10.66 11.93
CA GLY A 82 -13.05 -11.59 11.59
C GLY A 82 -12.50 -12.94 11.13
N TYR A 83 -13.31 -13.67 10.38
CA TYR A 83 -12.99 -15.02 9.90
C TYR A 83 -13.08 -15.09 8.38
N ILE A 84 -12.12 -15.78 7.76
CA ILE A 84 -12.12 -16.10 6.32
C ILE A 84 -11.88 -17.60 6.20
N ALA A 85 -12.77 -18.33 5.52
CA ALA A 85 -12.70 -19.79 5.43
C ALA A 85 -12.61 -20.49 6.80
N GLY A 86 -13.18 -19.89 7.86
CA GLY A 86 -13.11 -20.37 9.24
C GLY A 86 -11.83 -19.98 10.00
N HIS A 87 -10.84 -19.38 9.34
CA HIS A 87 -9.58 -18.99 9.95
C HIS A 87 -9.60 -17.55 10.46
N THR A 88 -8.86 -17.29 11.54
CA THR A 88 -8.93 -16.01 12.26
C THR A 88 -7.98 -14.98 11.66
N VAL A 89 -8.53 -13.85 11.22
CA VAL A 89 -7.75 -12.72 10.68
C VAL A 89 -7.51 -11.67 11.76
N TRP A 90 -6.24 -11.29 11.93
CA TRP A 90 -5.79 -10.32 12.91
C TRP A 90 -5.25 -9.06 12.24
N ARG A 91 -5.40 -7.92 12.92
CA ARG A 91 -4.80 -6.64 12.58
C ARG A 91 -3.71 -6.31 13.60
N LEU A 92 -2.52 -5.92 13.13
CA LEU A 92 -1.44 -5.40 13.98
C LEU A 92 -1.85 -4.04 14.57
N VAL A 93 -1.79 -3.92 15.89
CA VAL A 93 -2.11 -2.67 16.62
C VAL A 93 -0.85 -2.00 17.13
N LYS A 94 0.05 -2.77 17.74
CA LYS A 94 1.29 -2.25 18.32
C LYS A 94 2.43 -3.24 18.12
N ALA A 95 3.57 -2.73 17.68
CA ALA A 95 4.83 -3.46 17.63
C ALA A 95 5.95 -2.65 18.32
N GLU A 96 7.03 -3.34 18.69
CA GLU A 96 8.17 -2.78 19.40
C GLU A 96 9.49 -3.30 18.78
N LEU A 97 10.52 -2.45 18.78
CA LEU A 97 11.89 -2.84 18.49
C LEU A 97 12.63 -3.10 19.81
N VAL A 98 13.18 -4.30 19.96
CA VAL A 98 13.98 -4.70 21.12
C VAL A 98 15.46 -4.81 20.69
N PRO A 99 16.35 -3.92 21.15
CA PRO A 99 17.75 -3.92 20.71
C PRO A 99 18.52 -5.13 21.25
N TYR A 100 19.33 -5.75 20.39
CA TYR A 100 20.27 -6.80 20.79
C TYR A 100 21.39 -6.21 21.64
N SER A 101 21.89 -5.02 21.34
CA SER A 101 22.92 -4.38 22.16
C SER A 101 22.31 -3.68 23.38
N ARG A 102 23.03 -3.68 24.51
CA ARG A 102 22.62 -2.95 25.73
C ARG A 102 22.84 -1.45 25.66
N SER A 103 23.79 -1.03 24.83
CA SER A 103 24.15 0.38 24.69
C SER A 103 24.67 0.65 23.28
N THR A 104 24.44 1.88 22.82
CA THR A 104 24.96 2.45 21.59
C THR A 104 26.29 3.20 21.81
N LEU A 105 26.98 2.98 22.94
CA LEU A 105 28.20 3.72 23.31
C LEU A 105 29.37 3.57 22.33
N HIS A 106 29.34 2.56 21.46
CA HIS A 106 30.31 2.39 20.38
C HIS A 106 30.08 3.34 19.20
N LEU A 107 28.92 4.01 19.15
CA LEU A 107 28.60 5.03 18.16
C LEU A 107 29.11 6.39 18.62
N ASN A 108 29.64 7.17 17.67
CA ASN A 108 29.87 8.59 17.89
C ASN A 108 28.54 9.36 17.80
N ALA A 109 28.54 10.63 18.21
CA ALA A 109 27.31 11.44 18.28
C ALA A 109 26.54 11.53 16.95
N ASP A 110 27.24 11.61 15.82
CA ASP A 110 26.59 11.65 14.50
C ASP A 110 25.96 10.31 14.11
N ARG A 111 26.65 9.19 14.36
CA ARG A 111 26.09 7.84 14.13
C ARG A 111 24.94 7.53 15.06
N GLU A 112 24.97 8.00 16.30
CA GLU A 112 23.86 7.84 17.24
C GLU A 112 22.63 8.61 16.75
N ARG A 113 22.82 9.85 16.26
CA ARG A 113 21.74 10.63 15.63
C ARG A 113 21.15 9.91 14.42
N ASP A 114 21.98 9.39 13.53
CA ASP A 114 21.53 8.64 12.36
C ASP A 114 20.86 7.31 12.75
N ASN A 115 21.35 6.61 13.77
CA ASN A 115 20.71 5.39 14.29
C ASN A 115 19.30 5.69 14.79
N ASN A 116 19.12 6.74 15.59
CA ASN A 116 17.80 7.13 16.09
C ASN A 116 16.85 7.52 14.95
N LEU A 117 17.38 8.12 13.89
CA LEU A 117 16.63 8.41 12.68
C LEU A 117 16.18 7.11 11.98
N TYR A 118 17.06 6.13 11.83
CA TYR A 118 16.68 4.82 11.29
C TYR A 118 15.66 4.07 12.16
N VAL A 119 15.78 4.13 13.49
CA VAL A 119 14.78 3.57 14.40
C VAL A 119 13.42 4.23 14.16
N SER A 120 13.37 5.56 14.06
CA SER A 120 12.13 6.29 13.79
C SER A 120 11.51 5.95 12.44
N MET A 121 12.31 5.61 11.42
CA MET A 121 11.81 5.14 10.12
C MET A 121 11.09 3.79 10.25
N ILE A 122 11.64 2.86 11.03
CA ILE A 122 11.00 1.55 11.26
C ILE A 122 9.76 1.69 12.12
N GLU A 123 9.81 2.50 13.18
CA GLU A 123 8.64 2.80 14.01
C GLU A 123 7.52 3.44 13.18
N GLN A 124 7.83 4.33 12.24
CA GLN A 124 6.84 4.88 11.31
C GLN A 124 6.18 3.77 10.47
N MET A 125 6.94 2.77 10.01
CA MET A 125 6.37 1.65 9.25
C MET A 125 5.50 0.74 10.09
N LEU A 126 5.90 0.44 11.32
CA LEU A 126 5.12 -0.39 12.24
C LEU A 126 3.85 0.31 12.73
N THR A 127 3.87 1.63 12.85
CA THR A 127 2.69 2.45 13.22
C THR A 127 1.81 2.82 12.04
N THR A 128 2.28 2.59 10.80
CA THR A 128 1.43 2.75 9.62
C THR A 128 0.29 1.74 9.70
N PRO A 129 -0.97 2.20 9.64
CA PRO A 129 -2.10 1.33 9.90
C PRO A 129 -2.30 0.29 8.79
N PHE A 130 -3.07 -0.77 9.13
CA PHE A 130 -3.55 -1.79 8.20
C PHE A 130 -2.50 -2.82 7.75
N HIS A 131 -1.74 -3.30 8.73
CA HIS A 131 -1.02 -4.56 8.62
C HIS A 131 -1.90 -5.70 9.18
N TYR A 132 -2.03 -6.79 8.42
CA TYR A 132 -2.86 -7.94 8.74
C TYR A 132 -2.06 -9.23 8.71
N PHE A 133 -2.49 -10.23 9.46
CA PHE A 133 -1.87 -11.55 9.45
C PHE A 133 -2.85 -12.62 9.95
N CYS A 134 -2.49 -13.87 9.68
CA CYS A 134 -3.08 -15.08 10.26
C CYS A 134 -1.93 -15.98 10.72
N TYR A 135 -2.22 -16.94 11.60
CA TYR A 135 -1.20 -17.87 12.10
C TYR A 135 -1.21 -19.20 11.33
N ASP A 136 -2.37 -19.56 10.81
CA ASP A 136 -2.74 -20.87 10.26
C ASP A 136 -3.23 -20.77 8.80
N TYR A 137 -3.61 -19.58 8.34
CA TYR A 137 -4.13 -19.34 6.99
C TYR A 137 -3.26 -18.37 6.19
N ASP A 138 -3.16 -18.60 4.88
CA ASP A 138 -2.36 -17.74 4.02
C ASP A 138 -3.21 -16.71 3.29
N ILE A 139 -3.31 -15.52 3.89
CA ILE A 139 -4.02 -14.38 3.31
C ILE A 139 -3.24 -13.67 2.18
N THR A 140 -2.04 -14.13 1.82
CA THR A 140 -1.27 -13.54 0.70
C THR A 140 -1.71 -14.06 -0.66
N HIS A 141 -2.30 -15.26 -0.70
CA HIS A 141 -2.90 -15.84 -1.89
C HIS A 141 -4.41 -15.52 -1.96
N SER A 142 -4.95 -15.44 -3.18
CA SER A 142 -6.39 -15.50 -3.42
C SER A 142 -6.94 -16.89 -3.12
N ILE A 143 -8.23 -17.02 -2.84
CA ILE A 143 -8.90 -18.31 -2.61
C ILE A 143 -8.68 -19.27 -3.77
N GLN A 144 -8.78 -18.80 -5.02
CA GLN A 144 -8.55 -19.65 -6.20
C GLN A 144 -7.13 -20.23 -6.20
N ARG A 145 -6.10 -19.38 -6.03
CA ARG A 145 -4.71 -19.84 -5.95
C ARG A 145 -4.48 -20.86 -4.82
N LEU A 146 -5.09 -20.64 -3.65
CA LEU A 146 -5.03 -21.62 -2.54
C LEU A 146 -5.72 -22.94 -2.86
N HIS A 147 -6.77 -22.92 -3.68
CA HIS A 147 -7.45 -24.13 -4.12
C HIS A 147 -6.60 -24.92 -5.13
N ASP A 148 -5.89 -24.23 -6.03
CA ASP A 148 -5.09 -24.87 -7.09
C ASP A 148 -3.73 -25.39 -6.61
N ILE A 149 -3.40 -25.14 -5.35
CA ILE A 149 -2.14 -25.51 -4.72
C ILE A 149 -2.11 -27.02 -4.38
N SER A 150 -0.95 -27.66 -4.59
CA SER A 150 -0.77 -29.10 -4.31
C SER A 150 -0.83 -29.45 -2.80
N PRO A 151 -1.19 -30.68 -2.43
CA PRO A 151 -1.18 -31.14 -1.03
C PRO A 151 0.18 -30.98 -0.34
N ASP A 152 1.28 -31.13 -1.07
CA ASP A 152 2.65 -30.99 -0.55
C ASP A 152 2.96 -29.56 -0.11
N PHE A 153 2.33 -28.57 -0.73
CA PHE A 153 2.49 -27.16 -0.36
C PHE A 153 1.90 -26.85 1.02
N TRP A 154 0.85 -27.58 1.43
CA TRP A 154 0.29 -27.46 2.78
C TRP A 154 1.20 -28.06 3.86
N GLN A 155 2.26 -28.79 3.46
CA GLN A 155 3.32 -29.25 4.35
C GLN A 155 4.45 -28.22 4.50
N GLN A 156 4.39 -27.09 3.79
CA GLN A 156 5.34 -25.98 3.96
C GLN A 156 4.90 -25.03 5.07
N SER A 157 5.86 -24.32 5.66
CA SER A 157 5.56 -23.27 6.63
C SER A 157 4.81 -22.10 5.99
N LEU A 158 4.08 -21.32 6.80
CA LEU A 158 3.35 -20.14 6.30
C LEU A 158 4.27 -19.16 5.56
N CYS A 159 5.50 -18.96 6.04
CA CYS A 159 6.47 -18.05 5.41
C CYS A 159 6.91 -18.49 4.00
N GLU A 160 7.01 -19.80 3.76
CA GLU A 160 7.47 -20.36 2.48
C GLU A 160 6.36 -20.39 1.45
N ARG A 161 5.18 -20.79 1.92
CA ARG A 161 3.99 -20.92 1.09
C ARG A 161 3.39 -19.57 0.74
N ALA A 162 3.71 -18.50 1.47
CA ALA A 162 3.20 -17.17 1.20
C ALA A 162 3.68 -16.61 -0.14
N ASP A 163 2.79 -15.89 -0.83
CA ASP A 163 3.11 -15.11 -2.01
C ASP A 163 4.04 -13.96 -1.62
N GLN A 164 5.29 -14.10 -2.04
CA GLN A 164 6.36 -13.19 -1.70
C GLN A 164 6.14 -11.75 -2.20
N ARG A 165 5.22 -11.54 -3.15
CA ARG A 165 4.79 -10.19 -3.56
C ARG A 165 4.10 -9.45 -2.42
N PHE A 166 3.42 -10.14 -1.51
CA PHE A 166 2.56 -9.53 -0.49
C PHE A 166 3.05 -9.70 0.95
N VAL A 167 4.19 -10.39 1.18
CA VAL A 167 4.83 -10.51 2.50
C VAL A 167 5.62 -9.24 2.82
N TRP A 168 4.99 -8.29 3.53
CA TRP A 168 5.54 -6.95 3.75
C TRP A 168 6.85 -6.94 4.56
N ASN A 169 6.99 -7.85 5.53
CA ASN A 169 8.20 -7.99 6.37
C ASN A 169 9.16 -9.08 5.87
N LYS A 170 9.12 -9.46 4.59
CA LYS A 170 9.99 -10.50 4.01
C LYS A 170 11.48 -10.27 4.28
N HIS A 171 11.93 -9.02 4.33
CA HIS A 171 13.31 -8.67 4.65
C HIS A 171 13.67 -8.98 6.10
N LEU A 172 12.78 -8.69 7.05
CA LEU A 172 13.01 -8.93 8.48
C LEU A 172 13.02 -10.42 8.83
N LEU A 173 12.29 -11.23 8.06
CA LEU A 173 12.15 -12.67 8.29
C LEU A 173 13.36 -13.50 7.84
N GLN A 174 14.36 -12.92 7.18
CA GLN A 174 15.51 -13.67 6.62
C GLN A 174 16.23 -14.56 7.66
N PRO A 175 16.51 -14.10 8.89
CA PRO A 175 17.20 -14.92 9.89
C PRO A 175 16.37 -16.13 10.38
N PHE A 176 15.05 -16.11 10.17
CA PHE A 176 14.11 -17.12 10.67
C PHE A 176 13.71 -18.13 9.59
N LYS A 177 14.45 -18.21 8.48
CA LYS A 177 14.17 -19.11 7.35
C LYS A 177 14.63 -20.55 7.55
N ASN A 178 15.40 -20.87 8.58
CA ASN A 178 15.91 -22.21 8.81
C ASN A 178 14.80 -23.17 9.29
N GLU A 179 14.88 -24.45 8.90
CA GLU A 179 13.95 -25.51 9.34
C GLU A 179 13.76 -25.52 10.86
N GLY A 180 12.50 -25.66 11.30
CA GLY A 180 12.09 -25.57 12.71
C GLY A 180 11.93 -24.15 13.27
N ILE A 181 12.71 -23.17 12.79
CA ILE A 181 12.66 -21.77 13.26
C ILE A 181 11.55 -20.98 12.54
N LYS A 182 11.20 -21.38 11.31
CA LYS A 182 10.17 -20.71 10.47
C LYS A 182 8.84 -20.48 11.18
N ARG A 183 8.46 -21.35 12.11
CA ARG A 183 7.22 -21.26 12.90
C ARG A 183 7.20 -20.07 13.86
N PHE A 184 8.34 -19.47 14.16
CA PHE A 184 8.40 -18.24 14.95
C PHE A 184 8.17 -16.99 14.08
N GLY A 185 8.51 -17.03 12.79
CA GLY A 185 8.36 -15.91 11.87
C GLY A 185 6.91 -15.68 11.46
N LEU A 186 6.38 -14.50 11.75
CA LEU A 186 5.01 -14.10 11.38
C LEU A 186 5.05 -13.22 10.12
N PRO A 187 4.60 -13.71 8.95
CA PRO A 187 4.44 -12.88 7.78
C PRO A 187 3.24 -11.94 7.94
N ILE A 188 3.44 -10.66 7.62
CA ILE A 188 2.38 -9.65 7.63
C ILE A 188 2.09 -9.13 6.22
N LEU A 189 0.82 -8.85 5.98
CA LEU A 189 0.30 -8.25 4.77
C LEU A 189 0.03 -6.77 5.00
N HIS A 190 0.36 -5.91 4.04
CA HIS A 190 0.00 -4.49 4.08
C HIS A 190 -1.07 -4.20 3.04
N GLY A 191 -2.18 -3.60 3.46
CA GLY A 191 -3.28 -3.29 2.54
C GLY A 191 -4.59 -2.99 3.27
N PHE A 192 -5.67 -3.70 2.93
CA PHE A 192 -6.99 -3.50 3.53
C PHE A 192 -7.73 -4.84 3.64
N ILE A 193 -8.36 -5.11 4.78
CA ILE A 193 -9.26 -6.25 4.96
C ILE A 193 -10.50 -5.76 5.70
N SER A 194 -11.68 -6.02 5.13
CA SER A 194 -12.97 -5.81 5.77
C SER A 194 -13.81 -7.06 5.61
N ILE A 195 -14.22 -7.65 6.73
CA ILE A 195 -15.06 -8.86 6.78
C ILE A 195 -16.40 -8.43 7.35
N ASN A 196 -17.49 -8.63 6.60
CA ASN A 196 -18.79 -8.12 6.96
C ASN A 196 -19.83 -9.25 6.94
N GLN A 197 -20.50 -9.47 8.08
CA GLN A 197 -21.68 -10.34 8.13
C GLN A 197 -22.90 -9.52 7.69
N CYS A 198 -23.59 -9.98 6.65
CA CYS A 198 -24.77 -9.30 6.12
C CYS A 198 -25.92 -10.26 5.87
N VAL A 199 -27.13 -9.69 5.82
CA VAL A 199 -28.36 -10.44 5.54
C VAL A 199 -29.00 -9.85 4.29
N ILE A 200 -29.20 -10.69 3.27
CA ILE A 200 -29.84 -10.33 2.00
C ILE A 200 -31.00 -11.29 1.76
N ASN A 201 -32.22 -10.79 1.55
CA ASN A 201 -33.42 -11.63 1.38
C ASN A 201 -33.61 -12.69 2.49
N GLY A 202 -33.19 -12.40 3.73
CA GLY A 202 -33.26 -13.34 4.85
C GLY A 202 -32.12 -14.38 4.90
N HIS A 203 -31.20 -14.37 3.93
CA HIS A 203 -30.01 -15.21 3.91
C HIS A 203 -28.83 -14.49 4.56
N SER A 204 -28.25 -15.10 5.60
CA SER A 204 -27.01 -14.61 6.22
C SER A 204 -25.79 -15.08 5.43
N LEU A 205 -24.91 -14.17 5.07
CA LEU A 205 -23.66 -14.45 4.34
C LEU A 205 -22.51 -13.58 4.87
N SER A 206 -21.28 -14.02 4.62
CA SER A 206 -20.07 -13.25 4.86
C SER A 206 -19.64 -12.59 3.54
N TRP A 207 -19.47 -11.27 3.55
CA TRP A 207 -18.93 -10.51 2.44
C TRP A 207 -17.64 -9.82 2.85
N THR A 208 -16.55 -10.20 2.17
CA THR A 208 -15.19 -9.77 2.51
C THR A 208 -14.53 -9.08 1.34
N ILE A 209 -13.82 -7.98 1.61
CA ILE A 209 -12.90 -7.34 0.67
C ILE A 209 -11.49 -7.43 1.25
N ILE A 210 -10.57 -7.98 0.46
CA ILE A 210 -9.13 -7.96 0.73
C ILE A 210 -8.46 -7.13 -0.35
N SER A 211 -7.54 -6.25 0.02
CA SER A 211 -6.61 -5.59 -0.90
C SER A 211 -5.19 -5.78 -0.40
N ARG A 212 -4.33 -6.39 -1.23
CA ARG A 212 -2.94 -6.75 -0.90
C ARG A 212 -2.00 -5.87 -1.69
N ARG A 213 -1.12 -5.13 -1.02
CA ARG A 213 -0.15 -4.25 -1.68
C ARG A 213 1.16 -4.98 -1.89
N SER A 214 1.70 -4.89 -3.11
CA SER A 214 2.98 -5.50 -3.44
C SER A 214 4.14 -4.80 -2.74
N VAL A 215 5.12 -5.58 -2.30
CA VAL A 215 6.43 -5.08 -1.82
C VAL A 215 7.32 -4.63 -2.97
N TYR A 216 7.14 -5.20 -4.16
CA TYR A 216 7.97 -4.87 -5.31
C TYR A 216 7.67 -3.46 -5.80
N ARG A 217 8.75 -2.69 -6.01
CA ARG A 217 8.71 -1.29 -6.42
C ARG A 217 7.72 -0.45 -5.58
N ALA A 218 7.61 -0.74 -4.29
CA ALA A 218 6.78 0.04 -3.38
C ALA A 218 7.37 1.44 -3.13
N GLY A 219 6.50 2.42 -2.94
CA GLY A 219 6.94 3.76 -2.60
C GLY A 219 5.82 4.79 -2.50
N THR A 220 6.20 6.02 -2.26
CA THR A 220 5.29 7.16 -2.15
C THR A 220 4.89 7.68 -3.52
N ARG A 221 3.83 8.50 -3.53
CA ARG A 221 3.14 8.90 -4.76
C ARG A 221 4.05 9.50 -5.82
N LEU A 222 4.94 10.42 -5.47
CA LEU A 222 5.73 11.15 -6.45
C LEU A 222 7.13 10.56 -6.64
N PHE A 223 7.67 9.85 -5.64
CA PHE A 223 9.01 9.27 -5.72
C PHE A 223 9.04 7.89 -6.39
N ARG A 224 7.90 7.17 -6.48
CA ARG A 224 7.86 5.84 -7.08
C ARG A 224 6.72 5.68 -8.09
N ARG A 225 7.09 5.67 -9.38
CA ARG A 225 6.20 5.50 -10.53
C ARG A 225 6.82 4.57 -11.59
N GLY A 226 5.99 4.16 -12.54
CA GLY A 226 6.41 3.33 -13.65
C GLY A 226 6.81 1.91 -13.27
N ILE A 227 7.51 1.27 -14.19
CA ILE A 227 8.03 -0.09 -14.11
C ILE A 227 9.52 -0.10 -13.76
N ASP A 228 10.03 -1.20 -13.21
CA ASP A 228 11.46 -1.51 -13.17
C ASP A 228 11.87 -2.47 -14.30
N ARG A 229 13.17 -2.77 -14.39
CA ARG A 229 13.73 -3.71 -15.37
C ARG A 229 13.26 -5.15 -15.15
N ASP A 230 12.79 -5.46 -13.95
CA ASP A 230 12.31 -6.78 -13.59
C ASP A 230 10.84 -7.01 -13.94
N GLY A 231 10.15 -6.00 -14.47
CA GLY A 231 8.73 -6.08 -14.83
C GLY A 231 7.80 -5.69 -13.68
N ASN A 232 8.33 -5.28 -12.52
CA ASN A 232 7.51 -4.88 -11.40
C ASN A 232 7.04 -3.44 -11.56
N VAL A 233 5.72 -3.24 -11.49
CA VAL A 233 5.13 -1.90 -11.52
C VAL A 233 4.97 -1.34 -10.11
N ALA A 234 5.18 -0.03 -9.99
CA ALA A 234 4.97 0.66 -8.72
C ALA A 234 3.50 0.56 -8.28
N ASN A 235 3.28 0.41 -6.98
CA ASN A 235 1.95 0.43 -6.34
C ASN A 235 0.98 -0.63 -6.87
N PHE A 236 1.51 -1.80 -7.22
CA PHE A 236 0.69 -2.95 -7.55
C PHE A 236 -0.17 -3.36 -6.35
N VAL A 237 -1.48 -3.48 -6.56
CA VAL A 237 -2.44 -3.95 -5.56
C VAL A 237 -3.37 -4.99 -6.20
N GLU A 238 -3.48 -6.14 -5.56
CA GLU A 238 -4.51 -7.15 -5.84
C GLU A 238 -5.70 -6.90 -4.91
N SER A 239 -6.91 -6.82 -5.45
CA SER A 239 -8.15 -6.67 -4.69
C SER A 239 -9.04 -7.87 -4.94
N GLU A 240 -9.35 -8.61 -3.89
CA GLU A 240 -10.19 -9.80 -3.91
C GLU A 240 -11.50 -9.53 -3.15
N GLN A 241 -12.62 -9.80 -3.81
CA GLN A 241 -13.94 -9.85 -3.19
C GLN A 241 -14.32 -11.30 -2.94
N ILE A 242 -14.68 -11.62 -1.70
CA ILE A 242 -15.04 -12.98 -1.28
C ILE A 242 -16.48 -12.96 -0.76
N VAL A 243 -17.24 -13.98 -1.15
CA VAL A 243 -18.57 -14.28 -0.61
C VAL A 243 -18.57 -15.68 -0.04
N GLU A 244 -18.93 -15.83 1.24
CA GLU A 244 -19.09 -17.13 1.88
C GLU A 244 -20.54 -17.33 2.33
N PHE A 245 -21.17 -18.40 1.86
CA PHE A 245 -22.58 -18.69 2.15
C PHE A 245 -22.80 -20.20 2.30
N GLN A 246 -23.18 -20.65 3.50
CA GLN A 246 -23.51 -22.05 3.77
C GLN A 246 -22.45 -23.08 3.29
N GLY A 247 -21.17 -22.70 3.33
CA GLY A 247 -20.05 -23.54 2.86
C GLY A 247 -19.62 -23.27 1.41
N ASP A 248 -20.49 -22.66 0.59
CA ASP A 248 -20.14 -22.19 -0.76
C ASP A 248 -19.24 -20.95 -0.64
N ARG A 249 -18.21 -20.86 -1.48
CA ARG A 249 -17.23 -19.75 -1.49
C ARG A 249 -17.03 -19.24 -2.90
N ALA A 250 -17.31 -17.95 -3.10
CA ALA A 250 -17.00 -17.25 -4.34
C ALA A 250 -15.84 -16.28 -4.12
N SER A 251 -14.99 -16.11 -5.13
CA SER A 251 -13.92 -15.11 -5.14
C SER A 251 -13.84 -14.41 -6.50
N PHE A 252 -13.64 -13.09 -6.47
CA PHE A 252 -13.41 -12.27 -7.64
C PHE A 252 -12.22 -11.34 -7.42
N VAL A 253 -11.19 -11.53 -8.24
CA VAL A 253 -9.92 -10.81 -8.16
C VAL A 253 -9.84 -9.73 -9.24
N GLN A 254 -9.34 -8.55 -8.87
CA GLN A 254 -8.98 -7.48 -9.79
C GLN A 254 -7.62 -6.91 -9.38
N ILE A 255 -6.90 -6.30 -10.33
CA ILE A 255 -5.59 -5.70 -10.03
C ILE A 255 -5.55 -4.23 -10.44
N ARG A 256 -4.65 -3.48 -9.81
CA ARG A 256 -4.30 -2.11 -10.20
C ARG A 256 -2.82 -1.89 -10.00
N GLY A 257 -2.26 -0.92 -10.70
CA GLY A 257 -0.87 -0.54 -10.55
C GLY A 257 -0.50 0.68 -11.39
N SER A 258 0.76 1.08 -11.30
CA SER A 258 1.31 2.08 -12.22
C SER A 258 1.31 1.55 -13.66
N ILE A 259 1.24 2.47 -14.62
CA ILE A 259 1.41 2.15 -16.04
C ILE A 259 2.78 1.46 -16.23
N PRO A 260 2.84 0.32 -16.96
CA PRO A 260 4.05 -0.50 -17.12
C PRO A 260 5.00 0.10 -18.16
N LEU A 261 5.42 1.33 -17.90
CA LEU A 261 6.40 2.08 -18.69
C LEU A 261 7.43 2.71 -17.74
N PHE A 262 8.62 2.99 -18.21
CA PHE A 262 9.62 3.80 -17.52
C PHE A 262 9.19 5.28 -17.53
N TRP A 263 8.70 5.77 -16.40
CA TRP A 263 8.29 7.16 -16.21
C TRP A 263 8.38 7.60 -14.75
N HIS A 264 8.47 8.91 -14.53
CA HIS A 264 8.56 9.51 -13.22
C HIS A 264 7.68 10.75 -13.11
N GLN A 265 7.45 11.20 -11.87
CA GLN A 265 6.62 12.37 -11.56
C GLN A 265 7.14 13.05 -10.29
N ASN A 266 8.44 13.34 -10.26
CA ASN A 266 9.13 13.80 -9.06
C ASN A 266 8.56 15.14 -8.57
N PRO A 267 8.52 15.39 -7.24
CA PRO A 267 8.00 16.63 -6.70
C PRO A 267 8.93 17.81 -7.02
N ASP A 268 8.34 18.97 -7.27
CA ASP A 268 9.03 20.22 -7.56
C ASP A 268 8.30 21.46 -7.04
N LEU A 269 7.52 21.31 -5.96
CA LEU A 269 6.59 22.31 -5.40
C LEU A 269 5.40 22.67 -6.30
N ARG A 270 5.27 22.16 -7.53
CA ARG A 270 4.00 22.31 -8.27
C ARG A 270 2.92 21.48 -7.60
N TYR A 271 1.69 21.97 -7.63
CA TYR A 271 0.54 21.23 -7.12
C TYR A 271 0.37 19.85 -7.81
N LYS A 272 0.64 19.81 -9.12
CA LYS A 272 0.64 18.60 -9.94
C LYS A 272 1.84 18.63 -10.90
N PRO A 273 2.98 18.02 -10.54
CA PRO A 273 4.10 17.89 -11.47
C PRO A 273 3.69 17.04 -12.69
N PRO A 274 4.16 17.36 -13.89
CA PRO A 274 3.80 16.60 -15.08
C PRO A 274 4.41 15.19 -15.05
N PRO A 275 3.67 14.15 -15.46
CA PRO A 275 4.27 12.84 -15.69
C PRO A 275 5.20 12.89 -16.90
N THR A 276 6.41 12.35 -16.75
CA THR A 276 7.47 12.41 -17.77
C THR A 276 7.98 11.01 -18.05
N LEU A 277 7.98 10.61 -19.32
CA LEU A 277 8.62 9.38 -19.77
C LEU A 277 10.13 9.50 -19.62
N LEU A 278 10.77 8.43 -19.18
CA LEU A 278 12.23 8.38 -19.15
C LEU A 278 12.77 8.17 -20.56
N ASP A 279 13.86 8.86 -20.89
CA ASP A 279 14.59 8.68 -22.14
C ASP A 279 15.42 7.39 -22.04
N MET A 280 14.82 6.30 -22.50
CA MET A 280 15.34 4.93 -22.38
C MET A 280 15.38 4.31 -23.78
N ASP A 281 16.22 3.29 -23.95
CA ASP A 281 16.19 2.47 -25.17
C ASP A 281 14.77 1.89 -25.36
N PRO A 282 14.13 2.11 -26.53
CA PRO A 282 12.83 1.53 -26.85
C PRO A 282 12.77 0.01 -26.65
N GLN A 283 13.87 -0.71 -26.89
CA GLN A 283 13.93 -2.16 -26.68
C GLN A 283 13.84 -2.52 -25.19
N GLU A 284 14.51 -1.77 -24.33
CA GLU A 284 14.46 -1.97 -22.87
C GLU A 284 13.07 -1.70 -22.31
N GLN A 285 12.43 -0.62 -22.77
CA GLN A 285 11.04 -0.30 -22.44
C GLN A 285 10.08 -1.43 -22.84
N GLN A 286 10.23 -1.94 -24.06
CA GLN A 286 9.38 -3.01 -24.58
C GLN A 286 9.59 -4.32 -23.82
N ALA A 287 10.85 -4.67 -23.51
CA ALA A 287 11.19 -5.88 -22.78
C ALA A 287 10.63 -5.87 -21.36
N ALA A 288 10.78 -4.77 -20.62
CA ALA A 288 10.22 -4.64 -19.27
C ALA A 288 8.68 -4.72 -19.28
N CYS A 289 8.05 -4.03 -20.24
CA CYS A 289 6.60 -4.06 -20.42
C CYS A 289 6.09 -5.47 -20.75
N LEU A 290 6.74 -6.17 -21.70
CA LEU A 290 6.39 -7.54 -22.05
C LEU A 290 6.51 -8.48 -20.84
N LYS A 291 7.62 -8.39 -20.09
CA LYS A 291 7.84 -9.19 -18.88
C LYS A 291 6.72 -9.01 -17.86
N HIS A 292 6.27 -7.78 -17.64
CA HIS A 292 5.13 -7.51 -16.77
C HIS A 292 3.83 -8.16 -17.28
N ILE A 293 3.54 -8.00 -18.57
CA ILE A 293 2.33 -8.54 -19.18
C ILE A 293 2.33 -10.07 -19.11
N GLU A 294 3.45 -10.73 -19.37
CA GLU A 294 3.60 -12.19 -19.29
C GLU A 294 3.46 -12.72 -17.86
N GLU A 295 4.03 -12.03 -16.87
CA GLU A 295 3.87 -12.38 -15.45
C GLU A 295 2.40 -12.29 -15.03
N VAL A 296 1.72 -11.19 -15.38
CA VAL A 296 0.28 -11.04 -15.07
C VAL A 296 -0.54 -12.09 -15.82
N ALA A 297 -0.21 -12.44 -17.06
CA ALA A 297 -0.92 -13.47 -17.81
C ALA A 297 -0.76 -14.86 -17.16
N THR A 298 0.44 -15.15 -16.66
CA THR A 298 0.74 -16.42 -15.98
C THR A 298 -0.02 -16.54 -14.66
N LEU A 299 -0.20 -15.43 -13.95
CA LEU A 299 -0.82 -15.43 -12.62
C LEU A 299 -2.34 -15.31 -12.64
N TYR A 300 -2.91 -14.68 -13.68
CA TYR A 300 -4.33 -14.35 -13.71
C TYR A 300 -5.06 -14.69 -15.02
N GLY A 301 -4.37 -15.19 -16.05
CA GLY A 301 -4.98 -15.50 -17.35
C GLY A 301 -5.15 -14.27 -18.25
N LYS A 302 -6.31 -14.15 -18.91
CA LYS A 302 -6.63 -13.04 -19.83
C LYS A 302 -6.57 -11.69 -19.11
N GLN A 303 -6.16 -10.62 -19.78
CA GLN A 303 -6.04 -9.30 -19.16
C GLN A 303 -6.84 -8.25 -19.92
N VAL A 304 -7.63 -7.47 -19.19
CA VAL A 304 -8.26 -6.25 -19.73
C VAL A 304 -7.66 -5.04 -19.03
N LEU A 305 -6.86 -4.28 -19.77
CA LEU A 305 -6.16 -3.09 -19.31
C LEU A 305 -7.07 -1.87 -19.45
N VAL A 306 -7.76 -1.52 -18.36
CA VAL A 306 -8.65 -0.36 -18.31
C VAL A 306 -7.83 0.88 -17.96
N ASN A 307 -7.66 1.79 -18.91
CA ASN A 307 -6.80 2.96 -18.76
C ASN A 307 -7.61 4.25 -18.58
N LEU A 308 -7.53 4.86 -17.39
CA LEU A 308 -8.38 5.99 -16.98
C LEU A 308 -7.70 7.37 -17.10
N ILE A 309 -6.66 7.46 -17.93
CA ILE A 309 -5.78 8.64 -18.06
C ILE A 309 -6.45 9.71 -18.92
N ASP A 310 -6.16 10.98 -18.60
CA ASP A 310 -6.65 12.10 -19.39
C ASP A 310 -5.98 12.09 -20.77
N GLN A 311 -6.76 12.22 -21.85
CA GLN A 311 -6.22 12.15 -23.22
C GLN A 311 -5.63 13.48 -23.71
N LYS A 312 -5.39 14.43 -22.79
CA LYS A 312 -4.92 15.79 -23.08
C LYS A 312 -3.69 16.16 -22.23
N GLY A 313 -2.89 17.09 -22.73
CA GLY A 313 -1.71 17.60 -22.02
C GLY A 313 -0.64 16.52 -21.78
N ALA A 314 0.09 16.64 -20.66
CA ALA A 314 1.16 15.71 -20.30
C ALA A 314 0.66 14.27 -20.08
N GLU A 315 -0.53 14.10 -19.50
CA GLU A 315 -1.17 12.79 -19.35
C GLU A 315 -1.49 12.14 -20.71
N GLY A 316 -1.92 12.94 -21.69
CA GLY A 316 -2.20 12.44 -23.04
C GLY A 316 -0.96 11.91 -23.76
N ASN A 317 0.23 12.45 -23.49
CA ASN A 317 1.47 11.91 -24.03
C ASN A 317 1.77 10.52 -23.46
N MET A 318 1.51 10.33 -22.16
CA MET A 318 1.65 9.03 -21.49
C MET A 318 0.63 8.00 -22.02
N GLU A 319 -0.62 8.42 -22.23
CA GLU A 319 -1.66 7.56 -22.81
C GLU A 319 -1.26 7.06 -24.20
N LYS A 320 -0.79 7.97 -25.07
CA LYS A 320 -0.32 7.62 -26.41
C LYS A 320 0.86 6.66 -26.36
N ALA A 321 1.83 6.90 -25.49
CA ALA A 321 2.99 6.03 -25.33
C ALA A 321 2.57 4.62 -24.89
N PHE A 322 1.64 4.52 -23.94
CA PHE A 322 1.16 3.23 -23.46
C PHE A 322 0.33 2.49 -24.52
N ARG A 323 -0.57 3.21 -25.21
CA ARG A 323 -1.32 2.67 -26.35
C ARG A 323 -0.39 2.12 -27.43
N ASN A 324 0.65 2.88 -27.80
CA ASN A 324 1.63 2.44 -28.78
C ASN A 324 2.38 1.20 -28.30
N ALA A 325 2.82 1.15 -27.04
CA ALA A 325 3.47 -0.03 -26.48
C ALA A 325 2.56 -1.28 -26.55
N MET A 326 1.27 -1.15 -26.23
CA MET A 326 0.31 -2.25 -26.34
C MET A 326 0.08 -2.70 -27.78
N ASN A 327 -0.03 -1.76 -28.71
CA ASN A 327 -0.18 -2.07 -30.14
C ASN A 327 1.08 -2.75 -30.72
N THR A 328 2.26 -2.35 -30.27
CA THR A 328 3.53 -2.95 -30.70
C THR A 328 3.73 -4.35 -30.13
N LEU A 329 3.36 -4.57 -28.85
CA LEU A 329 3.43 -5.89 -28.23
C LEU A 329 2.40 -6.86 -28.82
N ASN A 330 1.19 -6.38 -29.13
CA ASN A 330 0.09 -7.14 -29.72
C ASN A 330 -0.11 -8.53 -29.08
N TYR A 331 -0.09 -8.58 -27.74
CA TYR A 331 -0.19 -9.83 -26.99
C TYR A 331 -1.64 -10.34 -27.03
N GLN A 332 -1.86 -11.57 -27.52
CA GLN A 332 -3.19 -12.09 -27.86
C GLN A 332 -4.19 -12.07 -26.69
N SER A 333 -3.71 -12.38 -25.47
CA SER A 333 -4.55 -12.46 -24.27
C SER A 333 -4.73 -11.11 -23.55
N VAL A 334 -4.41 -9.98 -24.21
CA VAL A 334 -4.48 -8.64 -23.62
C VAL A 334 -5.38 -7.73 -24.45
N ARG A 335 -6.40 -7.16 -23.82
CA ARG A 335 -7.25 -6.11 -24.39
C ARG A 335 -6.95 -4.77 -23.72
N TYR A 336 -6.71 -3.74 -24.52
CA TYR A 336 -6.52 -2.37 -24.04
C TYR A 336 -7.80 -1.54 -24.21
N GLU A 337 -8.37 -1.04 -23.10
CA GLU A 337 -9.59 -0.21 -23.08
C GLU A 337 -9.25 1.21 -22.57
N PRO A 338 -9.07 2.20 -23.47
CA PRO A 338 -8.83 3.59 -23.07
C PRO A 338 -10.15 4.31 -22.75
N PHE A 339 -10.22 4.94 -21.58
CA PHE A 339 -11.39 5.70 -21.13
C PHE A 339 -10.98 7.03 -20.48
N ASP A 340 -11.25 8.16 -21.15
CA ASP A 340 -10.95 9.49 -20.60
C ASP A 340 -11.95 9.84 -19.48
N PHE A 341 -11.59 9.49 -18.26
CA PHE A 341 -12.46 9.66 -17.10
C PHE A 341 -12.85 11.12 -16.87
N HIS A 342 -11.95 12.09 -17.09
CA HIS A 342 -12.24 13.50 -16.87
C HIS A 342 -13.14 14.10 -17.94
N ALA A 343 -12.94 13.71 -19.20
CA ALA A 343 -13.81 14.16 -20.29
C ALA A 343 -15.22 13.57 -20.14
N GLU A 344 -15.31 12.28 -19.83
CA GLU A 344 -16.57 11.54 -19.75
C GLU A 344 -17.37 11.89 -18.49
N CYS A 345 -16.73 11.95 -17.31
CA CYS A 345 -17.39 12.27 -16.05
C CYS A 345 -17.51 13.79 -15.77
N ARG A 346 -17.21 14.64 -16.78
CA ARG A 346 -17.32 16.10 -16.63
C ARG A 346 -18.74 16.50 -16.23
N LYS A 347 -18.85 17.45 -15.31
CA LYS A 347 -20.12 17.90 -14.70
C LYS A 347 -20.88 16.81 -13.90
N MET A 348 -20.16 15.84 -13.32
CA MET A 348 -20.76 14.80 -12.46
C MET A 348 -21.70 13.84 -13.21
N ARG A 349 -21.48 13.61 -14.52
CA ARG A 349 -22.23 12.64 -15.32
C ARG A 349 -21.65 11.23 -15.15
N TRP A 350 -21.81 10.71 -13.94
CA TRP A 350 -21.34 9.41 -13.53
C TRP A 350 -22.09 8.26 -14.20
N ASP A 351 -23.27 8.54 -14.75
CA ASP A 351 -24.02 7.63 -15.63
C ASP A 351 -23.16 7.15 -16.80
N ARG A 352 -22.14 7.92 -17.23
CA ARG A 352 -21.20 7.48 -18.28
C ARG A 352 -20.24 6.38 -17.85
N LEU A 353 -20.11 6.10 -16.56
CA LEU A 353 -19.39 4.92 -16.11
C LEU A 353 -20.16 3.64 -16.40
N SER A 354 -21.50 3.70 -16.51
CA SER A 354 -22.27 2.52 -16.96
C SER A 354 -21.85 2.12 -18.37
N ILE A 355 -21.57 3.10 -19.25
CA ILE A 355 -21.07 2.84 -20.62
C ILE A 355 -19.76 2.05 -20.58
N LEU A 356 -18.84 2.38 -19.66
CA LEU A 356 -17.61 1.63 -19.52
C LEU A 356 -17.91 0.19 -19.06
N ILE A 357 -18.75 0.02 -18.05
CA ILE A 357 -19.13 -1.32 -17.57
C ILE A 357 -19.82 -2.13 -18.66
N ASP A 358 -20.68 -1.52 -19.47
CA ASP A 358 -21.36 -2.18 -20.59
C ASP A 358 -20.36 -2.66 -21.65
N ARG A 359 -19.29 -1.89 -21.92
CA ARG A 359 -18.21 -2.31 -22.85
C ARG A 359 -17.35 -3.45 -22.31
N LEU A 360 -17.25 -3.55 -20.99
CA LEU A 360 -16.47 -4.57 -20.28
C LEU A 360 -17.30 -5.80 -19.91
N ALA A 361 -18.63 -5.73 -20.05
CA ALA A 361 -19.56 -6.77 -19.61
C ALA A 361 -19.25 -8.13 -20.25
N LEU A 362 -19.03 -8.17 -21.56
CA LEU A 362 -18.68 -9.40 -22.27
C LEU A 362 -17.36 -9.99 -21.77
N ASP A 363 -16.32 -9.17 -21.58
CA ASP A 363 -15.05 -9.67 -21.04
C ASP A 363 -15.24 -10.20 -19.61
N GLN A 364 -16.05 -9.53 -18.79
CA GLN A 364 -16.30 -9.95 -17.41
C GLN A 364 -17.04 -11.30 -17.36
N ASP A 365 -18.02 -11.49 -18.24
CA ASP A 365 -18.79 -12.73 -18.33
C ASP A 365 -17.91 -13.89 -18.84
N GLU A 366 -17.00 -13.63 -19.79
CA GLU A 366 -16.02 -14.61 -20.29
C GLU A 366 -14.95 -14.97 -19.24
N MET A 367 -14.37 -13.98 -18.56
CA MET A 367 -13.31 -14.21 -17.56
C MET A 367 -13.84 -14.86 -16.29
N GLY A 368 -15.14 -14.74 -16.02
CA GLY A 368 -15.81 -15.41 -14.92
C GLY A 368 -15.34 -14.98 -13.53
N TYR A 369 -15.53 -15.89 -12.58
CA TYR A 369 -15.13 -15.75 -11.17
C TYR A 369 -14.92 -17.14 -10.58
N PHE A 370 -14.21 -17.21 -9.46
CA PHE A 370 -14.04 -18.45 -8.72
C PHE A 370 -15.30 -18.79 -7.93
N LEU A 371 -15.81 -20.03 -8.05
CA LEU A 371 -16.91 -20.53 -7.23
C LEU A 371 -16.67 -21.99 -6.84
N LEU A 372 -16.44 -22.21 -5.54
CA LEU A 372 -16.38 -23.52 -4.91
C LEU A 372 -17.68 -23.78 -4.18
N LEU A 373 -18.33 -24.89 -4.49
CA LEU A 373 -19.56 -25.31 -3.82
C LEU A 373 -19.26 -26.09 -2.55
N ARG A 374 -20.23 -26.16 -1.63
CA ARG A 374 -20.13 -26.82 -0.33
C ARG A 374 -19.80 -28.30 -0.38
N ASP A 375 -20.08 -28.96 -1.51
CA ASP A 375 -19.74 -30.36 -1.76
C ASP A 375 -18.29 -30.56 -2.22
N GLY A 376 -17.53 -29.47 -2.33
CA GLY A 376 -16.15 -29.46 -2.82
C GLY A 376 -16.04 -29.41 -4.35
N SER A 377 -17.16 -29.37 -5.08
CA SER A 377 -17.13 -29.25 -6.53
C SER A 377 -16.85 -27.81 -6.97
N LEU A 378 -16.01 -27.69 -7.98
CA LEU A 378 -15.64 -26.41 -8.58
C LEU A 378 -16.66 -26.06 -9.67
N SER A 379 -17.47 -25.02 -9.44
CA SER A 379 -18.49 -24.58 -10.41
C SER A 379 -17.93 -23.62 -11.45
N SER A 380 -16.92 -22.82 -11.10
CA SER A 380 -16.37 -21.79 -11.97
C SER A 380 -14.95 -21.42 -11.52
N LEU A 381 -14.11 -21.06 -12.48
CA LEU A 381 -12.79 -20.47 -12.29
C LEU A 381 -12.77 -19.08 -12.89
N GLN A 382 -11.96 -18.21 -12.31
CA GLN A 382 -11.61 -16.94 -12.92
C GLN A 382 -10.40 -17.14 -13.84
N ASP A 383 -10.56 -16.93 -15.14
CA ASP A 383 -9.51 -17.05 -16.17
C ASP A 383 -9.19 -15.70 -16.82
N GLY A 384 -9.28 -14.64 -16.04
CA GLY A 384 -8.82 -13.34 -16.45
C GLY A 384 -8.99 -12.26 -15.40
N VAL A 385 -8.38 -11.10 -15.63
CA VAL A 385 -8.36 -10.00 -14.68
C VAL A 385 -8.48 -8.64 -15.34
N PHE A 386 -9.24 -7.76 -14.69
CA PHE A 386 -9.23 -6.33 -14.99
C PHE A 386 -8.05 -5.67 -14.31
N ARG A 387 -7.18 -5.04 -15.09
CA ARG A 387 -6.06 -4.21 -14.61
C ARG A 387 -6.39 -2.74 -14.83
N THR A 388 -6.73 -2.04 -13.74
CA THR A 388 -7.07 -0.61 -13.80
C THR A 388 -5.81 0.26 -13.62
N ASN A 389 -5.58 1.18 -14.55
CA ASN A 389 -4.46 2.11 -14.54
C ASN A 389 -4.94 3.56 -14.40
N CYS A 390 -4.22 4.36 -13.62
CA CYS A 390 -4.37 5.82 -13.61
C CYS A 390 -3.05 6.49 -13.23
N ILE A 391 -2.77 7.68 -13.78
CA ILE A 391 -1.63 8.51 -13.39
C ILE A 391 -1.86 9.11 -12.00
N ASP A 392 -3.09 9.51 -11.70
CA ASP A 392 -3.41 10.22 -10.46
C ASP A 392 -4.71 9.75 -9.81
N CYS A 393 -4.66 9.68 -8.48
CA CYS A 393 -5.66 9.30 -7.49
C CYS A 393 -6.22 7.88 -7.59
N LEU A 394 -6.12 7.19 -6.45
CA LEU A 394 -6.81 5.94 -6.16
C LEU A 394 -8.34 6.04 -6.37
N ASP A 395 -8.88 7.25 -6.33
CA ASP A 395 -10.31 7.52 -6.38
C ASP A 395 -10.95 7.01 -7.70
N ARG A 396 -10.30 7.23 -8.87
CA ARG A 396 -10.87 6.80 -10.17
C ARG A 396 -10.81 5.29 -10.35
N THR A 397 -9.67 4.70 -10.00
CA THR A 397 -9.48 3.25 -10.11
C THR A 397 -10.39 2.52 -9.12
N ASN A 398 -10.51 3.00 -7.89
CA ASN A 398 -11.41 2.41 -6.90
C ASN A 398 -12.88 2.46 -7.33
N VAL A 399 -13.34 3.56 -7.94
CA VAL A 399 -14.71 3.65 -8.48
C VAL A 399 -14.93 2.57 -9.53
N VAL A 400 -14.07 2.45 -10.53
CA VAL A 400 -14.20 1.42 -11.59
C VAL A 400 -14.12 0.00 -11.01
N GLN A 401 -13.17 -0.26 -10.11
CA GLN A 401 -13.04 -1.56 -9.44
C GLN A 401 -14.29 -1.92 -8.63
N SER A 402 -14.87 -0.95 -7.92
CA SER A 402 -16.10 -1.14 -7.14
C SER A 402 -17.31 -1.46 -8.04
N MET A 403 -17.41 -0.85 -9.22
CA MET A 403 -18.49 -1.13 -10.15
C MET A 403 -18.37 -2.53 -10.78
N LEU A 404 -17.16 -2.93 -11.17
CA LEU A 404 -16.88 -4.29 -11.65
C LEU A 404 -17.19 -5.33 -10.57
N ALA A 405 -16.80 -5.05 -9.32
CA ALA A 405 -17.10 -5.92 -8.19
C ALA A 405 -18.59 -5.96 -7.84
N HIS A 406 -19.31 -4.85 -7.97
CA HIS A 406 -20.76 -4.80 -7.77
C HIS A 406 -21.49 -5.70 -8.78
N ARG A 407 -21.14 -5.59 -10.07
CA ARG A 407 -21.68 -6.46 -11.12
C ARG A 407 -21.37 -7.93 -10.87
N ASN A 408 -20.13 -8.26 -10.49
CA ASN A 408 -19.77 -9.63 -10.15
C ASN A 408 -20.59 -10.16 -8.97
N LEU A 409 -20.70 -9.37 -7.90
CA LEU A 409 -21.43 -9.73 -6.70
C LEU A 409 -22.89 -10.03 -7.00
N GLU A 410 -23.55 -9.23 -7.84
CA GLU A 410 -24.92 -9.52 -8.27
C GLU A 410 -25.02 -10.87 -8.99
N THR A 411 -24.08 -11.18 -9.90
CA THR A 411 -24.02 -12.47 -10.59
C THR A 411 -23.82 -13.64 -9.61
N VAL A 412 -22.91 -13.50 -8.64
CA VAL A 412 -22.65 -14.51 -7.60
C VAL A 412 -23.91 -14.74 -6.76
N LEU A 413 -24.55 -13.68 -6.27
CA LEU A 413 -25.74 -13.78 -5.42
C LEU A 413 -26.93 -14.40 -6.15
N LYS A 414 -27.09 -14.13 -7.46
CA LYS A 414 -28.09 -14.82 -8.30
C LYS A 414 -27.74 -16.29 -8.49
N LYS A 415 -26.47 -16.63 -8.73
CA LYS A 415 -26.01 -18.02 -8.87
C LYS A 415 -26.23 -18.84 -7.59
N LEU A 416 -26.06 -18.23 -6.42
CA LEU A 416 -26.31 -18.84 -5.11
C LEU A 416 -27.80 -18.83 -4.70
N ASN A 417 -28.71 -18.40 -5.58
CA ASN A 417 -30.15 -18.27 -5.31
C ASN A 417 -30.51 -17.35 -4.13
N ILE A 418 -29.63 -16.41 -3.77
CA ILE A 418 -29.88 -15.40 -2.73
C ILE A 418 -30.70 -14.25 -3.32
N LEU A 419 -30.38 -13.84 -4.54
CA LEU A 419 -31.15 -12.87 -5.33
C LEU A 419 -31.97 -13.58 -6.41
N GLN A 420 -33.18 -13.08 -6.64
CA GLN A 420 -34.00 -13.52 -7.76
C GLN A 420 -33.42 -13.00 -9.09
N PRO A 421 -33.63 -13.68 -10.24
CA PRO A 421 -33.06 -13.25 -11.53
C PRO A 421 -33.39 -11.80 -11.92
N ASN A 422 -34.62 -11.37 -11.60
CA ASN A 422 -35.13 -10.03 -11.91
C ASN A 422 -34.82 -8.99 -10.82
N GLN A 423 -34.12 -9.37 -9.76
CA GLN A 423 -33.81 -8.49 -8.63
C GLN A 423 -32.37 -8.00 -8.74
N GLY A 424 -32.20 -6.68 -8.86
CA GLY A 424 -30.91 -6.01 -8.76
C GLY A 424 -30.47 -5.83 -7.30
N LEU A 425 -29.15 -5.80 -7.07
CA LEU A 425 -28.57 -5.60 -5.74
C LEU A 425 -28.91 -4.22 -5.14
N GLU A 426 -29.10 -3.23 -6.01
CA GLU A 426 -29.51 -1.86 -5.67
C GLU A 426 -30.83 -1.75 -4.89
N HIS A 427 -31.70 -2.77 -4.97
CA HIS A 427 -32.94 -2.82 -4.19
C HIS A 427 -32.69 -3.16 -2.71
N GLN A 428 -31.50 -3.67 -2.37
CA GLN A 428 -31.09 -4.02 -1.01
C GLN A 428 -30.38 -2.84 -0.34
N TYR A 429 -31.15 -1.85 0.11
CA TYR A 429 -30.60 -0.57 0.59
C TYR A 429 -29.54 -0.72 1.70
N SER A 430 -29.76 -1.61 2.67
CA SER A 430 -28.82 -1.84 3.77
C SER A 430 -27.48 -2.38 3.29
N PHE A 431 -27.51 -3.39 2.41
CA PHE A 431 -26.31 -3.97 1.84
C PHE A 431 -25.61 -3.00 0.89
N GLU A 432 -26.35 -2.28 0.07
CA GLU A 432 -25.80 -1.29 -0.86
C GLU A 432 -25.05 -0.16 -0.12
N MET A 433 -25.57 0.28 1.03
CA MET A 433 -24.87 1.25 1.88
C MET A 433 -23.59 0.66 2.49
N LEU A 434 -23.64 -0.57 2.99
CA LEU A 434 -22.47 -1.29 3.48
C LEU A 434 -21.41 -1.43 2.39
N PHE A 435 -21.81 -1.85 1.18
CA PHE A 435 -20.95 -2.01 0.02
C PHE A 435 -20.19 -0.72 -0.29
N LYS A 436 -20.94 0.39 -0.42
CA LYS A 436 -20.39 1.72 -0.68
C LYS A 436 -19.43 2.19 0.41
N ASN A 437 -19.76 1.95 1.68
CA ASN A 437 -18.90 2.32 2.80
C ASN A 437 -17.59 1.52 2.80
N VAL A 438 -17.64 0.21 2.61
CA VAL A 438 -16.44 -0.65 2.58
C VAL A 438 -15.53 -0.31 1.41
N TRP A 439 -16.08 -0.04 0.22
CA TRP A 439 -15.28 0.41 -0.93
C TRP A 439 -14.72 1.82 -0.78
N ALA A 440 -15.42 2.70 -0.07
CA ALA A 440 -14.88 4.02 0.29
C ALA A 440 -13.73 3.89 1.29
N ASP A 441 -13.85 3.02 2.28
CA ASP A 441 -12.82 2.72 3.26
C ASP A 441 -11.59 2.09 2.60
N ASN A 442 -11.79 1.13 1.68
CA ASN A 442 -10.70 0.58 0.85
C ASN A 442 -9.93 1.68 0.09
N ALA A 443 -10.65 2.63 -0.51
CA ALA A 443 -10.05 3.76 -1.21
C ALA A 443 -9.23 4.63 -0.25
N ASP A 444 -9.83 5.01 0.88
CA ASP A 444 -9.22 5.86 1.90
C ASP A 444 -7.92 5.24 2.41
N TYR A 445 -7.95 3.96 2.78
CA TYR A 445 -6.83 3.32 3.44
C TYR A 445 -5.67 3.04 2.48
N ILE A 446 -5.95 2.56 1.28
CA ILE A 446 -4.86 2.39 0.30
C ILE A 446 -4.31 3.75 -0.15
N SER A 447 -5.14 4.81 -0.18
CA SER A 447 -4.66 6.18 -0.43
C SER A 447 -3.76 6.69 0.70
N ILE A 448 -4.06 6.40 1.97
CA ILE A 448 -3.20 6.78 3.11
C ILE A 448 -1.83 6.13 2.97
N GLN A 449 -1.82 4.85 2.60
CA GLN A 449 -0.59 4.10 2.41
C GLN A 449 0.27 4.63 1.26
N TYR A 450 -0.38 5.10 0.19
CA TYR A 450 0.29 5.55 -1.03
C TYR A 450 0.66 7.05 -1.03
N SER A 451 -0.21 7.91 -0.51
CA SER A 451 -0.08 9.38 -0.55
C SER A 451 -0.01 10.04 0.84
N GLY A 452 -0.03 9.25 1.92
CA GLY A 452 -0.03 9.76 3.28
C GLY A 452 -1.35 10.41 3.72
N THR A 453 -2.37 10.43 2.85
CA THR A 453 -3.67 11.08 3.10
C THR A 453 -4.81 10.20 2.60
N GLY A 454 -6.00 10.36 3.20
CA GLY A 454 -7.23 9.71 2.71
C GLY A 454 -7.49 9.99 1.23
N ALA A 455 -8.32 9.16 0.62
CA ALA A 455 -8.76 9.35 -0.76
C ALA A 455 -9.54 10.67 -0.87
N LEU A 456 -9.56 11.26 -2.06
CA LEU A 456 -10.45 12.40 -2.30
C LEU A 456 -11.78 11.85 -2.79
N LYS A 457 -12.86 12.61 -2.59
CA LYS A 457 -14.20 12.25 -3.09
C LYS A 457 -14.74 10.93 -2.50
N THR A 458 -14.30 10.51 -1.32
CA THR A 458 -14.88 9.31 -0.67
C THR A 458 -16.34 9.48 -0.29
N ASP A 459 -16.80 10.73 -0.11
CA ASP A 459 -18.20 11.07 0.06
C ASP A 459 -19.05 10.67 -1.16
N PHE A 460 -18.49 10.75 -2.37
CA PHE A 460 -19.14 10.29 -3.58
C PHE A 460 -19.31 8.77 -3.60
N THR A 461 -18.26 8.00 -3.26
CA THR A 461 -18.38 6.53 -3.15
C THR A 461 -19.44 6.15 -2.12
N ARG A 462 -19.50 6.84 -0.98
CA ARG A 462 -20.46 6.56 0.10
C ARG A 462 -21.90 6.92 -0.24
N THR A 463 -22.14 8.06 -0.89
CA THR A 463 -23.49 8.63 -0.99
C THR A 463 -24.00 8.84 -2.42
N GLY A 464 -23.14 8.63 -3.42
CA GLY A 464 -23.43 8.93 -4.84
C GLY A 464 -23.59 10.43 -5.16
N LYS A 465 -23.44 11.31 -4.16
CA LYS A 465 -23.54 12.77 -4.31
C LYS A 465 -22.40 13.46 -3.57
N ARG A 466 -22.05 14.68 -3.98
CA ARG A 466 -20.98 15.45 -3.33
C ARG A 466 -21.57 16.35 -2.24
N SER A 467 -21.06 16.24 -1.02
CA SER A 467 -21.53 17.04 0.12
C SER A 467 -20.65 18.28 0.34
N LYS A 468 -21.21 19.36 0.92
CA LYS A 468 -20.43 20.56 1.27
C LYS A 468 -19.32 20.27 2.30
N ALA A 469 -19.61 19.39 3.27
CA ALA A 469 -18.62 18.92 4.24
C ALA A 469 -17.52 18.07 3.56
N GLY A 470 -17.89 17.22 2.60
CA GLY A 470 -16.95 16.45 1.78
C GLY A 470 -16.01 17.34 0.97
N LEU A 471 -16.53 18.42 0.36
CA LEU A 471 -15.73 19.43 -0.33
C LEU A 471 -14.69 20.11 0.57
N MET A 472 -15.05 20.47 1.81
CA MET A 472 -14.08 21.05 2.77
C MET A 472 -13.02 20.03 3.19
N ARG A 473 -13.42 18.78 3.47
CA ARG A 473 -12.51 17.69 3.82
C ARG A 473 -11.55 17.36 2.67
N ASP A 474 -12.03 17.35 1.42
CA ASP A 474 -11.21 17.21 0.22
C ASP A 474 -10.18 18.33 0.10
N GLY A 475 -10.58 19.57 0.41
CA GLY A 475 -9.68 20.72 0.43
C GLY A 475 -8.55 20.55 1.45
N MET A 476 -8.89 20.18 2.68
CA MET A 476 -7.90 19.90 3.73
C MET A 476 -6.97 18.74 3.34
N ASN A 477 -7.53 17.62 2.87
CA ASN A 477 -6.75 16.47 2.39
C ASN A 477 -5.81 16.86 1.26
N SER A 478 -6.25 17.72 0.33
CA SER A 478 -5.42 18.18 -0.80
C SER A 478 -4.25 19.05 -0.33
N LEU A 479 -4.48 19.93 0.66
CA LEU A 479 -3.42 20.74 1.29
C LEU A 479 -2.44 19.86 2.07
N THR A 480 -2.93 18.95 2.91
CA THR A 480 -2.09 17.99 3.64
C THR A 480 -1.28 17.13 2.67
N ARG A 481 -1.89 16.68 1.57
CA ARG A 481 -1.21 15.89 0.55
C ARG A 481 -0.13 16.70 -0.17
N TYR A 482 -0.40 17.95 -0.51
CA TYR A 482 0.60 18.84 -1.08
C TYR A 482 1.80 19.02 -0.15
N TYR A 483 1.54 19.24 1.15
CA TYR A 483 2.59 19.33 2.16
C TYR A 483 3.38 18.03 2.25
N LYS A 484 2.70 16.88 2.41
CA LYS A 484 3.37 15.58 2.58
C LYS A 484 4.21 15.19 1.37
N ASN A 485 3.63 15.28 0.17
CA ASN A 485 4.29 14.93 -1.09
C ASN A 485 5.59 15.72 -1.32
N ASN A 486 5.64 16.98 -0.86
CA ASN A 486 6.80 17.84 -1.08
C ASN A 486 7.78 17.84 0.10
N LEU A 487 7.32 17.67 1.35
CA LEU A 487 8.14 17.98 2.54
C LEU A 487 8.33 16.82 3.52
N THR A 488 7.62 15.70 3.37
CA THR A 488 7.75 14.54 4.28
C THR A 488 7.91 13.20 3.57
N ASP A 489 7.53 13.13 2.28
CA ASP A 489 7.50 11.88 1.54
C ASP A 489 8.90 11.33 1.21
N GLY A 490 9.96 12.14 1.32
CA GLY A 490 11.34 11.67 1.23
C GLY A 490 11.69 10.75 2.40
N PHE A 491 11.46 11.22 3.63
CA PHE A 491 11.61 10.40 4.84
C PHE A 491 10.74 9.14 4.83
N ARG A 492 9.49 9.25 4.35
CA ARG A 492 8.58 8.10 4.23
C ARG A 492 9.03 7.10 3.16
N GLN A 493 9.57 7.56 2.04
CA GLN A 493 10.16 6.69 1.02
C GLN A 493 11.37 5.94 1.58
N ASP A 494 12.27 6.65 2.27
CA ASP A 494 13.40 6.02 2.98
C ASP A 494 12.90 4.96 3.97
N SER A 495 11.84 5.25 4.71
CA SER A 495 11.25 4.30 5.67
C SER A 495 10.74 3.02 4.99
N ILE A 496 10.08 3.15 3.83
CA ILE A 496 9.62 2.00 3.04
C ILE A 496 10.82 1.20 2.52
N ASP A 497 11.80 1.88 1.93
CA ASP A 497 12.97 1.21 1.34
C ASP A 497 13.82 0.52 2.42
N LEU A 498 13.97 1.11 3.61
CA LEU A 498 14.66 0.50 4.75
C LEU A 498 13.93 -0.76 5.24
N PHE A 499 12.61 -0.67 5.44
CA PHE A 499 11.81 -1.80 5.95
C PHE A 499 11.78 -2.98 4.95
N LEU A 500 11.74 -2.68 3.66
CA LEU A 500 11.74 -3.69 2.59
C LEU A 500 13.14 -4.19 2.20
N GLY A 501 14.21 -3.59 2.72
CA GLY A 501 15.60 -3.99 2.43
C GLY A 501 16.14 -3.51 1.08
N ASN A 502 15.58 -2.45 0.51
CA ASN A 502 15.98 -1.89 -0.79
C ASN A 502 17.10 -0.85 -0.71
N GLY A 503 17.48 -0.42 0.51
CA GLY A 503 18.49 0.63 0.74
C GLY A 503 19.71 0.14 1.53
N LYS A 504 20.83 0.86 1.40
CA LYS A 504 22.03 0.63 2.21
C LYS A 504 22.05 1.59 3.39
N ILE A 505 22.38 1.08 4.58
CA ILE A 505 22.51 1.89 5.78
C ILE A 505 23.84 2.66 5.71
N VAL A 506 23.75 3.97 5.68
CA VAL A 506 24.89 4.89 5.56
C VAL A 506 24.90 5.90 6.69
N SER A 507 26.09 6.43 7.01
CA SER A 507 26.28 7.53 7.93
C SER A 507 27.51 8.35 7.48
N PRO A 508 27.43 9.69 7.35
CA PRO A 508 26.28 10.53 7.72
C PRO A 508 25.09 10.41 6.74
N LEU A 509 23.85 10.37 7.24
CA LEU A 509 22.61 10.40 6.42
C LEU A 509 22.19 11.85 6.09
N THR A 510 23.14 12.64 5.57
CA THR A 510 22.95 14.06 5.27
C THR A 510 22.88 14.31 3.77
N VAL A 511 21.92 15.15 3.37
CA VAL A 511 21.90 15.75 2.03
C VAL A 511 22.47 17.16 2.16
N GLU A 512 23.55 17.45 1.44
CA GLU A 512 24.06 18.82 1.36
C GLU A 512 22.99 19.71 0.72
N LYS A 513 22.49 20.68 1.48
CA LYS A 513 21.54 21.66 0.98
C LYS A 513 22.29 22.91 0.55
N GLY A 514 22.06 23.35 -0.69
CA GLY A 514 22.68 24.56 -1.22
C GLY A 514 22.23 25.83 -0.48
N TRP A 515 22.97 26.93 -0.65
CA TRP A 515 22.68 28.22 -0.01
C TRP A 515 21.24 28.74 -0.28
N ARG A 516 20.66 28.40 -1.44
CA ARG A 516 19.28 28.76 -1.82
C ARG A 516 18.25 28.21 -0.85
N TYR A 517 18.47 27.00 -0.33
CA TYR A 517 17.56 26.33 0.61
C TYR A 517 17.32 27.15 1.87
N MET A 518 18.36 27.80 2.39
CA MET A 518 18.25 28.65 3.59
C MET A 518 17.86 30.08 3.22
N THR A 519 18.45 30.62 2.15
CA THR A 519 18.35 32.06 1.85
C THR A 519 16.96 32.45 1.38
N PHE A 520 16.38 31.74 0.40
CA PHE A 520 15.08 32.17 -0.15
C PHE A 520 13.93 32.08 0.85
N PRO A 521 13.78 31.02 1.67
CA PRO A 521 12.74 30.98 2.70
C PRO A 521 12.93 32.05 3.77
N SER A 522 14.18 32.35 4.15
CA SER A 522 14.48 33.40 5.12
C SER A 522 14.11 34.79 4.59
N VAL A 523 14.46 35.08 3.33
CA VAL A 523 14.08 36.33 2.65
C VAL A 523 12.56 36.41 2.48
N LEU A 524 11.88 35.32 2.14
CA LEU A 524 10.43 35.29 2.03
C LEU A 524 9.76 35.57 3.39
N LEU A 525 10.24 34.94 4.46
CA LEU A 525 9.71 35.16 5.80
C LEU A 525 9.86 36.62 6.23
N MET A 526 11.03 37.20 6.00
CA MET A 526 11.29 38.62 6.25
C MET A 526 10.37 39.51 5.41
N ALA A 527 10.24 39.24 4.11
CA ALA A 527 9.42 40.03 3.21
C ALA A 527 7.93 39.97 3.58
N VAL A 528 7.42 38.80 3.98
CA VAL A 528 6.04 38.64 4.48
C VAL A 528 5.85 39.39 5.79
N ALA A 529 6.77 39.25 6.75
CA ALA A 529 6.69 39.96 8.03
C ALA A 529 6.67 41.47 7.83
N MET A 530 7.55 41.99 6.97
CA MET A 530 7.61 43.43 6.66
C MET A 530 6.41 43.91 5.86
N PHE A 531 5.87 43.09 4.94
CA PHE A 531 4.63 43.39 4.22
C PHE A 531 3.45 43.51 5.18
N VAL A 532 3.28 42.54 6.08
CA VAL A 532 2.21 42.55 7.09
C VAL A 532 2.39 43.74 8.04
N ALA A 533 3.62 44.02 8.50
CA ALA A 533 3.88 45.16 9.36
C ALA A 533 3.52 46.49 8.68
N SER A 534 3.88 46.64 7.40
CA SER A 534 3.57 47.83 6.60
C SER A 534 2.07 47.97 6.29
N ALA A 535 1.32 46.87 6.28
CA ALA A 535 -0.13 46.88 6.05
C ALA A 535 -0.94 47.17 7.32
N VAL A 536 -0.48 46.72 8.50
CA VAL A 536 -1.24 46.72 9.76
C VAL A 536 -0.88 47.87 10.69
N PHE A 537 0.40 48.28 10.76
CA PHE A 537 0.86 49.30 11.71
C PHE A 537 1.03 50.75 11.19
N PRO A 538 0.68 51.16 9.95
CA PRO A 538 0.83 52.56 9.59
C PRO A 538 -0.18 53.42 10.37
N SER A 539 0.32 54.49 10.99
CA SER A 539 -0.51 55.49 11.69
C SER A 539 -1.28 56.39 10.73
N GLU A 540 -0.76 56.60 9.53
CA GLU A 540 -1.41 57.28 8.40
C GLU A 540 -0.99 56.61 7.08
N TYR A 541 -1.95 56.41 6.16
CA TYR A 541 -1.65 55.84 4.84
C TYR A 541 -1.08 56.91 3.92
N SER A 542 0.25 57.05 3.92
CA SER A 542 0.98 57.97 3.04
C SER A 542 1.47 57.29 1.74
N THR A 543 1.92 58.09 0.78
CA THR A 543 2.58 57.59 -0.44
C THR A 543 3.80 56.72 -0.11
N GLU A 544 4.51 57.02 0.98
CA GLU A 544 5.65 56.22 1.44
C GLU A 544 5.20 54.85 1.94
N SER A 545 4.12 54.78 2.72
CA SER A 545 3.55 53.50 3.18
C SER A 545 3.12 52.62 1.99
N LEU A 546 2.55 53.23 0.94
CA LEU A 546 2.21 52.53 -0.29
C LEU A 546 3.46 51.99 -1.02
N LEU A 547 4.53 52.78 -1.12
CA LEU A 547 5.78 52.35 -1.75
C LEU A 547 6.43 51.19 -0.98
N TYR A 548 6.44 51.23 0.35
CA TYR A 548 6.92 50.10 1.18
C TYR A 548 6.08 48.84 0.97
N LEU A 549 4.75 48.97 0.92
CA LEU A 549 3.85 47.85 0.69
C LEU A 549 4.06 47.23 -0.71
N LEU A 550 4.24 48.06 -1.74
CA LEU A 550 4.55 47.60 -3.10
C LEU A 550 5.92 46.93 -3.17
N PHE A 551 6.94 47.52 -2.54
CA PHE A 551 8.28 46.92 -2.47
C PHE A 551 8.24 45.54 -1.81
N TRP A 552 7.70 45.43 -0.60
CA TRP A 552 7.63 44.15 0.11
C TRP A 552 6.70 43.16 -0.58
N GLY A 553 5.60 43.62 -1.19
CA GLY A 553 4.73 42.79 -2.02
C GLY A 553 5.46 42.23 -3.24
N SER A 554 6.26 43.06 -3.93
CA SER A 554 7.10 42.62 -5.06
C SER A 554 8.19 41.64 -4.62
N MET A 555 8.79 41.84 -3.45
CA MET A 555 9.78 40.93 -2.87
C MET A 555 9.16 39.58 -2.53
N VAL A 556 7.97 39.55 -1.90
CA VAL A 556 7.21 38.32 -1.66
C VAL A 556 6.94 37.58 -2.96
N PHE A 557 6.49 38.30 -4.00
CA PHE A 557 6.23 37.71 -5.31
C PHE A 557 7.50 37.16 -5.96
N ALA A 558 8.58 37.95 -6.00
CA ALA A 558 9.84 37.55 -6.63
C ALA A 558 10.46 36.35 -5.91
N THR A 559 10.59 36.40 -4.58
CA THR A 559 11.16 35.29 -3.81
C THR A 559 10.27 34.04 -3.89
N GLY A 560 8.95 34.19 -3.82
CA GLY A 560 8.01 33.08 -4.05
C GLY A 560 8.16 32.45 -5.44
N HIS A 561 8.31 33.27 -6.49
CA HIS A 561 8.56 32.80 -7.84
C HIS A 561 9.87 32.02 -7.95
N TYR A 562 10.96 32.50 -7.34
CA TYR A 562 12.25 31.80 -7.34
C TYR A 562 12.20 30.47 -6.57
N ILE A 563 11.48 30.41 -5.43
CA ILE A 563 11.26 29.16 -4.69
C ILE A 563 10.53 28.14 -5.56
N LEU A 564 9.46 28.55 -6.26
CA LEU A 564 8.74 27.65 -7.17
C LEU A 564 9.58 27.24 -8.38
N LYS A 565 10.38 28.16 -8.94
CA LYS A 565 11.27 27.87 -10.07
C LYS A 565 12.34 26.85 -9.73
N TYR A 566 12.92 26.94 -8.53
CA TYR A 566 13.91 26.00 -8.01
C TYR A 566 13.30 24.98 -7.04
N GLY A 567 12.01 24.67 -7.18
CA GLY A 567 11.25 23.90 -6.19
C GLY A 567 11.84 22.54 -5.85
N VAL A 568 12.53 21.90 -6.82
CA VAL A 568 13.25 20.64 -6.62
C VAL A 568 14.30 20.70 -5.50
N GLU A 569 14.90 21.87 -5.23
CA GLU A 569 15.89 22.06 -4.15
C GLU A 569 15.23 22.14 -2.76
N PHE A 570 13.94 22.45 -2.69
CA PHE A 570 13.19 22.66 -1.45
C PHE A 570 12.37 21.45 -1.02
N VAL A 571 12.27 20.45 -1.90
CA VAL A 571 11.54 19.19 -1.66
C VAL A 571 12.37 18.27 -0.77
N ASP A 572 11.70 17.58 0.15
CA ASP A 572 12.27 16.50 0.95
C ASP A 572 12.54 15.28 0.06
N LYS A 573 13.80 15.07 -0.32
CA LYS A 573 14.21 13.96 -1.18
C LYS A 573 14.60 12.74 -0.34
N PRO A 574 14.27 11.53 -0.81
CA PRO A 574 14.81 10.29 -0.27
C PRO A 574 16.34 10.30 -0.29
N ARG A 575 16.94 9.66 0.70
CA ARG A 575 18.39 9.68 0.98
C ARG A 575 19.03 8.30 0.89
N LEU A 576 18.25 7.25 1.09
CA LEU A 576 18.77 5.87 1.15
C LEU A 576 19.05 5.27 -0.23
N VAL A 577 18.23 5.62 -1.21
CA VAL A 577 18.34 5.11 -2.59
C VAL A 577 18.37 6.29 -3.53
N GLN A 578 19.39 6.35 -4.39
CA GLN A 578 19.43 7.32 -5.48
C GLN A 578 18.52 6.83 -6.60
N PHE A 579 17.60 7.69 -7.06
CA PHE A 579 16.56 7.39 -8.04
C PHE A 579 16.86 7.96 -9.42
#